data_AF-A0A2U8I5J6-F1
#
_entry.id   AF-A0A2U8I5J6-F1
#
_cell.length_a   1.000
_cell.length_b   1.000
_cell.length_c   1.000
_cell.angle_alpha   90.00
_cell.angle_beta   90.00
_cell.angle_gamma   90.00
#
_symmetry.space_group_name_H-M   'P 1'
#
loop_
_entity.id
_entity.type
_entity.pdbx_description
1 polymer ?
#
loop_
_entity_poly.entity_id
_entity_poly.type
_entity_poly.pdbx_seq_one_letter_code
_entity_poly.pdbx_strand_id
1 'polypeptide(L)'
;MKNQLEVWQDLQSLSQAGKLTLPMDIKRSGQPQDIPIELDLCAFNFGVNQGAFLKGASNVIGGWAGVENMNKVALEKINNRVDAHLKQGDKIIEELPTLITEEFTKLIEEIYTLVDDKHIVKKDVGSEKIEEFISTWPKGIKEIKGIFKNPLSQEPDKLKAFESDLSGLQTILENIKKSSKDSKVKDKFELVLESVGKIKNTLESVQKLVLIRKLARQINQIWQEKSYQSMGNEPYKMPSRLALLTYWLDGVAMWNCRSGKDRTGMLDAEAKFLAFYVHTFGDIPEPDTLLSEELNYMKQQFLLNSGNLEMQALNTGGLEGYKTEGVPAIDPLRNRPIFPAYRTGLSSQARG
;
A
#
# COMPACT_ATOMS: atom_id res chain seq x y z
N MET A 1 15.10 -3.23 -33.98
CA MET A 1 14.36 -2.77 -32.78
C MET A 1 14.22 -3.97 -31.88
N LYS A 2 14.64 -3.90 -30.61
CA LYS A 2 14.58 -5.05 -29.70
C LYS A 2 13.13 -5.47 -29.47
N ASN A 3 12.86 -6.77 -29.37
CA ASN A 3 11.54 -7.26 -29.00
C ASN A 3 11.34 -7.16 -27.47
N GLN A 4 10.08 -7.29 -27.01
CA GLN A 4 9.74 -7.10 -25.59
C GLN A 4 10.50 -8.06 -24.65
N LEU A 5 10.78 -9.29 -25.09
CA LEU A 5 11.51 -10.27 -24.30
C LEU A 5 12.98 -9.89 -24.18
N GLU A 6 13.60 -9.41 -25.26
CA GLU A 6 14.97 -8.90 -25.26
C GLU A 6 15.11 -7.67 -24.34
N VAL A 7 14.17 -6.73 -24.41
CA VAL A 7 14.15 -5.56 -23.51
C VAL A 7 13.97 -5.98 -22.05
N TRP A 8 13.12 -6.98 -21.79
CA TRP A 8 12.92 -7.49 -20.43
C TRP A 8 14.19 -8.18 -19.90
N GLN A 9 14.87 -8.97 -20.73
CA GLN A 9 16.14 -9.61 -20.39
C GLN A 9 17.26 -8.58 -20.14
N ASP A 10 17.31 -7.51 -20.94
CA ASP A 10 18.23 -6.39 -20.71
C ASP A 10 17.95 -5.73 -19.37
N LEU A 11 16.69 -5.39 -19.08
CA LEU A 11 16.30 -4.76 -17.81
C LEU A 11 16.63 -5.63 -16.60
N GLN A 12 16.42 -6.94 -16.71
CA GLN A 12 16.77 -7.90 -15.66
C GLN A 12 18.29 -7.97 -15.45
N SER A 13 19.06 -8.03 -16.54
CA SER A 13 20.53 -8.03 -16.49
C SER A 13 21.07 -6.73 -15.90
N LEU A 14 20.50 -5.59 -16.28
CA LEU A 14 20.84 -4.28 -15.74
C LEU A 14 20.53 -4.17 -14.25
N SER A 15 19.40 -4.72 -13.81
CA SER A 15 19.08 -4.73 -12.37
C SER A 15 19.99 -5.64 -11.55
N GLN A 16 20.49 -6.74 -12.13
CA GLN A 16 21.47 -7.60 -11.47
C GLN A 16 22.87 -6.98 -11.44
N ALA A 17 23.23 -6.19 -12.46
CA ALA A 17 24.52 -5.50 -12.52
C ALA A 17 24.65 -4.37 -11.48
N GLY A 18 23.53 -3.85 -10.96
CA GLY A 18 23.48 -2.92 -9.82
C GLY A 18 24.04 -1.52 -10.07
N LYS A 19 24.77 -1.27 -11.16
CA LYS A 19 25.29 0.05 -11.52
C LYS A 19 25.23 0.26 -13.03
N LEU A 20 24.55 1.32 -13.43
CA LEU A 20 24.49 1.85 -14.79
C LEU A 20 25.10 3.25 -14.77
N THR A 21 25.98 3.56 -15.71
CA THR A 21 26.45 4.94 -15.90
C THR A 21 25.59 5.61 -16.96
N LEU A 22 24.89 6.70 -16.60
CA LEU A 22 24.25 7.55 -17.60
C LEU A 22 25.19 8.71 -17.94
N PRO A 23 25.61 8.84 -19.22
CA PRO A 23 26.29 10.03 -19.66
C PRO A 23 25.26 11.17 -19.66
N MET A 24 25.44 12.17 -18.80
CA MET A 24 24.58 13.36 -18.79
C MET A 24 25.38 14.59 -19.19
N ASP A 25 24.83 15.33 -20.15
CA ASP A 25 25.35 16.63 -20.56
C ASP A 25 24.87 17.72 -19.57
N ILE A 26 25.34 17.64 -18.32
CA ILE A 26 25.05 18.66 -17.31
C ILE A 26 25.91 19.89 -17.61
N LYS A 27 25.29 20.95 -18.16
CA LYS A 27 25.93 22.26 -18.37
C LYS A 27 26.16 23.03 -17.06
N ARG A 28 26.89 22.46 -16.09
CA ARG A 28 27.42 23.19 -14.92
C ARG A 28 28.91 23.51 -15.03
N SER A 29 29.67 22.71 -15.78
CA SER A 29 31.12 22.90 -16.02
C SER A 29 31.52 22.84 -17.50
N GLY A 30 30.56 22.63 -18.42
CA GLY A 30 30.84 22.48 -19.86
C GLY A 30 31.51 21.17 -20.26
N GLN A 31 31.60 20.19 -19.34
CA GLN A 31 32.12 18.85 -19.60
C GLN A 31 31.03 17.81 -19.29
N PRO A 32 30.81 16.81 -20.17
CA PRO A 32 29.93 15.68 -19.87
C PRO A 32 30.33 15.02 -18.57
N GLN A 33 29.36 14.71 -17.72
CA GLN A 33 29.60 13.96 -16.48
C GLN A 33 28.85 12.63 -16.52
N ASP A 34 29.58 11.59 -16.17
CA ASP A 34 29.06 10.25 -15.99
C ASP A 34 28.44 10.15 -14.59
N ILE A 35 27.13 9.93 -14.52
CA ILE A 35 26.42 9.73 -13.26
C ILE A 35 26.21 8.24 -13.05
N PRO A 36 26.76 7.64 -11.98
CA PRO A 36 26.42 6.28 -11.60
C PRO A 36 25.00 6.24 -11.05
N ILE A 37 24.19 5.33 -11.60
CA ILE A 37 22.82 5.07 -11.22
C ILE A 37 22.72 3.61 -10.80
N GLU A 38 22.16 3.37 -9.62
CA GLU A 38 21.83 2.02 -9.17
C GLU A 38 20.37 1.71 -9.54
N LEU A 39 20.19 0.68 -10.37
CA LEU A 39 18.86 0.26 -10.83
C LEU A 39 18.35 -0.90 -9.99
N ASP A 40 17.50 -0.59 -9.02
CA ASP A 40 16.92 -1.60 -8.13
C ASP A 40 15.49 -2.02 -8.54
N LEU A 41 15.39 -2.79 -9.63
CA LEU A 41 14.13 -3.11 -10.29
C LEU A 41 13.65 -4.55 -9.98
N CYS A 42 12.33 -4.74 -9.93
CA CYS A 42 11.68 -6.06 -9.96
C CYS A 42 10.84 -6.16 -11.23
N ALA A 43 11.41 -6.71 -12.30
CA ALA A 43 10.75 -6.79 -13.60
C ALA A 43 9.85 -8.02 -13.69
N PHE A 44 8.54 -7.81 -13.76
CA PHE A 44 7.57 -8.89 -13.88
C PHE A 44 6.95 -8.98 -15.26
N ASN A 45 6.63 -10.20 -15.68
CA ASN A 45 5.82 -10.49 -16.85
C ASN A 45 4.51 -11.16 -16.40
N PHE A 46 3.48 -10.35 -16.21
CA PHE A 46 2.12 -10.83 -15.95
C PHE A 46 1.20 -10.35 -17.06
N GLY A 47 0.61 -11.29 -17.78
CA GLY A 47 -0.46 -11.03 -18.72
C GLY A 47 -1.49 -12.13 -18.61
N VAL A 48 -2.76 -11.76 -18.46
CA VAL A 48 -3.88 -12.70 -18.56
C VAL A 48 -4.00 -13.10 -20.04
N ASN A 49 -3.40 -14.22 -20.42
CA ASN A 49 -3.43 -14.70 -21.79
C ASN A 49 -4.78 -15.37 -22.07
N GLN A 50 -5.73 -14.66 -22.69
CA GLN A 50 -6.93 -15.30 -23.28
C GLN A 50 -6.59 -16.49 -24.19
N GLY A 51 -5.45 -16.44 -24.91
CA GLY A 51 -4.95 -17.55 -25.71
C GLY A 51 -4.47 -18.79 -24.92
N ALA A 52 -4.21 -18.67 -23.62
CA ALA A 52 -3.96 -19.81 -22.74
C ALA A 52 -5.27 -20.46 -22.24
N PHE A 53 -6.40 -19.76 -22.36
CA PHE A 53 -7.74 -20.24 -21.98
C PHE A 53 -8.52 -20.85 -23.15
N LEU A 54 -8.18 -20.50 -24.39
CA LEU A 54 -8.69 -21.18 -25.58
C LEU A 54 -7.95 -22.52 -25.76
N LYS A 55 -8.65 -23.63 -25.48
CA LYS A 55 -8.18 -25.00 -25.77
C LYS A 55 -7.71 -25.08 -27.24
N GLY A 56 -6.39 -25.05 -27.44
CA GLY A 56 -5.77 -25.22 -28.77
C GLY A 56 -4.59 -24.30 -29.09
N ALA A 57 -4.36 -23.22 -28.33
CA ALA A 57 -3.28 -22.25 -28.61
C ALA A 57 -2.18 -22.21 -27.52
N SER A 58 -2.02 -23.28 -26.74
CA SER A 58 -1.03 -23.40 -25.65
C SER A 58 0.44 -23.30 -26.12
N ASN A 59 0.71 -23.36 -27.43
CA ASN A 59 2.06 -23.56 -27.96
C ASN A 59 2.63 -22.37 -28.75
N VAL A 60 1.94 -21.24 -28.89
CA VAL A 60 2.39 -20.20 -29.86
C VAL A 60 3.21 -19.08 -29.21
N ILE A 61 3.12 -18.83 -27.90
CA ILE A 61 4.06 -17.95 -27.17
C ILE A 61 4.26 -18.44 -25.72
N GLY A 62 5.25 -19.31 -25.50
CA GLY A 62 5.92 -19.50 -24.21
C GLY A 62 5.20 -20.23 -23.06
N GLY A 63 3.89 -20.48 -23.10
CA GLY A 63 3.15 -21.21 -22.07
C GLY A 63 3.27 -20.65 -20.63
N TRP A 64 2.62 -21.29 -19.65
CA TRP A 64 2.75 -20.90 -18.24
C TRP A 64 4.17 -21.14 -17.70
N ALA A 65 4.88 -22.15 -18.20
CA ALA A 65 6.26 -22.45 -17.82
C ALA A 65 7.25 -21.33 -18.21
N GLY A 66 7.04 -20.66 -19.35
CA GLY A 66 7.83 -19.50 -19.74
C GLY A 66 7.59 -18.31 -18.81
N VAL A 67 6.34 -18.05 -18.45
CA VAL A 67 5.96 -17.01 -17.46
C VAL A 67 6.57 -17.31 -16.09
N GLU A 68 6.55 -18.57 -15.66
CA GLU A 68 7.15 -18.99 -14.39
C GLU A 68 8.67 -18.73 -14.37
N ASN A 69 9.37 -19.16 -15.43
CA ASN A 69 10.82 -18.96 -15.55
C ASN A 69 11.22 -17.48 -15.61
N MET A 70 10.45 -16.65 -16.31
CA MET A 70 10.72 -15.21 -16.38
C MET A 70 10.55 -14.55 -15.00
N ASN A 71 9.49 -14.90 -14.26
CA ASN A 71 9.20 -14.24 -12.99
C ASN A 71 10.04 -14.76 -11.82
N LYS A 72 10.69 -15.93 -11.94
CA LYS A 72 11.43 -16.58 -10.84
C LYS A 72 12.43 -15.67 -10.14
N VAL A 73 13.29 -14.99 -10.91
CA VAL A 73 14.33 -14.09 -10.36
C VAL A 73 13.70 -12.89 -9.65
N ALA A 74 12.66 -12.30 -10.23
CA ALA A 74 11.97 -11.15 -9.62
C ALA A 74 11.22 -11.55 -8.34
N LEU A 75 10.62 -12.75 -8.32
CA LEU A 75 9.98 -13.31 -7.12
C LEU A 75 11.01 -13.61 -6.02
N GLU A 76 12.16 -14.19 -6.36
CA GLU A 76 13.25 -14.44 -5.41
C GLU A 76 13.77 -13.13 -4.81
N LYS A 77 13.96 -12.10 -5.64
CA LYS A 77 14.37 -10.76 -5.19
C LYS A 77 13.33 -10.14 -4.25
N ILE A 78 12.04 -10.23 -4.57
CA ILE A 78 10.97 -9.76 -3.67
C ILE A 78 10.97 -10.54 -2.36
N ASN A 79 11.08 -11.86 -2.40
CA ASN A 79 11.09 -12.68 -1.19
C ASN A 79 12.26 -12.30 -0.26
N ASN A 80 13.46 -12.10 -0.81
CA ASN A 80 14.61 -11.63 -0.03
C ASN A 80 14.35 -10.25 0.61
N ARG A 81 13.68 -9.32 -0.10
CA ARG A 81 13.30 -8.01 0.45
C ARG A 81 12.23 -8.13 1.53
N VAL A 82 11.25 -9.02 1.35
CA VAL A 82 10.23 -9.32 2.36
C VAL A 82 10.94 -9.82 3.61
N ASP A 83 11.83 -10.82 3.50
CA ASP A 83 12.55 -11.36 4.65
C ASP A 83 13.38 -10.30 5.38
N ALA A 84 14.05 -9.40 4.64
CA ALA A 84 14.79 -8.30 5.23
C ALA A 84 13.87 -7.32 5.99
N HIS A 85 12.74 -6.94 5.40
CA HIS A 85 11.76 -6.06 6.04
C HIS A 85 11.12 -6.72 7.27
N LEU A 86 10.79 -8.01 7.20
CA LEU A 86 10.21 -8.74 8.32
C LEU A 86 11.20 -8.86 9.48
N LYS A 87 12.49 -9.12 9.21
CA LYS A 87 13.53 -9.14 10.26
C LYS A 87 13.71 -7.78 10.93
N GLN A 88 13.72 -6.70 10.14
CA GLN A 88 13.75 -5.34 10.68
C GLN A 88 12.49 -5.06 11.52
N GLY A 89 11.35 -5.53 11.05
CA GLY A 89 10.08 -5.41 11.73
C GLY A 89 10.01 -6.14 13.06
N ASP A 90 10.54 -7.36 13.13
CA ASP A 90 10.60 -8.13 14.37
C ASP A 90 11.43 -7.38 15.43
N LYS A 91 12.53 -6.72 15.04
CA LYS A 91 13.31 -5.85 15.94
C LYS A 91 12.50 -4.65 16.45
N ILE A 92 11.75 -3.99 15.56
CA ILE A 92 10.87 -2.87 15.93
C ILE A 92 9.78 -3.33 16.92
N ILE A 93 9.22 -4.53 16.69
CA ILE A 93 8.21 -5.13 17.56
C ILE A 93 8.80 -5.47 18.93
N GLU A 94 10.05 -5.96 18.99
CA GLU A 94 10.77 -6.23 20.24
C GLU A 94 11.08 -4.95 21.04
N GLU A 95 11.37 -3.84 20.36
CA GLU A 95 11.65 -2.55 20.99
C GLU A 95 10.38 -1.84 21.47
N LEU A 96 9.19 -2.09 20.88
CA LEU A 96 7.98 -1.36 21.22
C LEU A 96 7.53 -1.47 22.68
N PRO A 97 7.55 -2.65 23.34
CA PRO A 97 7.28 -2.74 24.77
C PRO A 97 8.20 -1.89 25.65
N THR A 98 9.41 -1.56 25.16
CA THR A 98 10.35 -0.66 25.83
C THR A 98 10.13 0.82 25.50
N LEU A 99 9.35 1.14 24.48
CA LEU A 99 8.85 2.51 24.24
C LEU A 99 7.59 2.76 25.07
N ILE A 100 6.77 1.73 25.25
CA ILE A 100 5.61 1.72 26.14
C ILE A 100 6.06 1.26 27.55
N THR A 101 7.00 2.00 28.13
CA THR A 101 7.60 1.70 29.44
C THR A 101 6.71 2.08 30.61
N GLU A 102 7.11 1.58 31.78
CA GLU A 102 6.75 2.17 33.07
C GLU A 102 7.08 3.66 33.14
N GLU A 103 8.12 4.14 32.44
CA GLU A 103 8.47 5.57 32.37
C GLU A 103 7.42 6.41 31.64
N PHE A 104 6.89 5.95 30.49
CA PHE A 104 5.78 6.66 29.83
C PHE A 104 4.54 6.70 30.72
N THR A 105 4.22 5.56 31.37
CA THR A 105 3.08 5.46 32.29
C THR A 105 3.25 6.40 33.47
N LYS A 106 4.44 6.41 34.09
CA LYS A 106 4.79 7.31 35.19
C LYS A 106 4.76 8.78 34.78
N LEU A 107 5.19 9.09 33.56
CA LEU A 107 5.16 10.46 33.04
C LEU A 107 3.72 10.96 32.82
N ILE A 108 2.81 10.08 32.39
CA ILE A 108 1.36 10.36 32.31
C ILE A 108 0.76 10.56 33.70
N GLU A 109 1.09 9.71 34.68
CA GLU A 109 0.65 9.85 36.08
C GLU A 109 1.16 11.14 36.73
N GLU A 110 2.41 11.52 36.46
CA GLU A 110 2.98 12.79 36.92
C GLU A 110 2.26 14.00 36.32
N ILE A 111 1.88 13.94 35.04
CA ILE A 111 1.07 14.99 34.39
C ILE A 111 -0.31 15.07 35.03
N TYR A 112 -0.95 13.93 35.28
CA TYR A 112 -2.25 13.88 35.93
C TYR A 112 -2.22 14.54 37.31
N THR A 113 -1.23 14.19 38.12
CA THR A 113 -1.02 14.79 39.46
C THR A 113 -0.81 16.31 39.36
N LEU A 114 0.01 16.77 38.41
CA LEU A 114 0.26 18.20 38.19
C LEU A 114 -0.98 18.96 37.72
N VAL A 115 -1.85 18.31 36.96
CA VAL A 115 -3.11 18.87 36.46
C VAL A 115 -4.11 19.05 37.61
N ASP A 116 -4.21 18.07 38.52
CA ASP A 116 -5.12 18.11 39.66
C ASP A 116 -4.66 19.11 40.75
N ASP A 117 -3.38 19.03 41.16
CA ASP A 117 -2.77 19.86 42.21
C ASP A 117 -2.83 21.35 41.90
N LYS A 118 -2.64 21.73 40.63
CA LYS A 118 -2.60 23.15 40.22
C LYS A 118 -3.96 23.69 39.77
N HIS A 119 -5.03 22.89 39.83
CA HIS A 119 -6.36 23.25 39.32
C HIS A 119 -6.33 23.81 37.89
N ILE A 120 -5.36 23.38 37.07
CA ILE A 120 -5.16 23.91 35.71
C ILE A 120 -6.36 23.57 34.82
N VAL A 121 -7.10 22.49 35.15
CA VAL A 121 -8.13 21.91 34.29
C VAL A 121 -9.53 21.89 34.93
N LYS A 122 -9.71 22.34 36.19
CA LYS A 122 -11.04 22.35 36.85
C LYS A 122 -12.08 23.28 36.20
N LYS A 123 -11.74 24.01 35.14
CA LYS A 123 -12.66 24.89 34.42
C LYS A 123 -12.85 24.64 32.92
N ASP A 124 -11.99 23.87 32.25
CA ASP A 124 -12.06 23.69 30.80
C ASP A 124 -11.83 22.23 30.36
N VAL A 125 -12.84 21.71 29.66
CA VAL A 125 -12.86 20.60 28.68
C VAL A 125 -11.66 19.64 28.71
N GLY A 126 -11.83 18.46 29.31
CA GLY A 126 -10.98 17.30 28.99
C GLY A 126 -10.46 16.46 30.16
N SER A 127 -10.66 16.87 31.43
CA SER A 127 -10.24 16.05 32.59
C SER A 127 -10.86 14.66 32.61
N GLU A 128 -12.16 14.57 32.33
CA GLU A 128 -12.88 13.29 32.22
C GLU A 128 -12.28 12.39 31.13
N LYS A 129 -11.84 12.96 30.00
CA LYS A 129 -11.20 12.19 28.92
C LYS A 129 -9.78 11.75 29.27
N ILE A 130 -9.05 12.51 30.08
CA ILE A 130 -7.74 12.10 30.59
C ILE A 130 -7.92 10.96 31.60
N GLU A 131 -8.88 11.07 32.51
CA GLU A 131 -9.20 10.00 33.46
C GLU A 131 -9.65 8.73 32.74
N GLU A 132 -10.56 8.87 31.76
CA GLU A 132 -10.99 7.77 30.90
C GLU A 132 -9.79 7.12 30.20
N PHE A 133 -8.93 7.91 29.57
CA PHE A 133 -7.73 7.41 28.89
C PHE A 133 -6.76 6.71 29.86
N ILE A 134 -6.46 7.30 31.02
CA ILE A 134 -5.58 6.69 32.03
C ILE A 134 -6.18 5.37 32.53
N SER A 135 -7.50 5.30 32.69
CA SER A 135 -8.18 4.09 33.14
C SER A 135 -8.16 2.96 32.10
N THR A 136 -8.22 3.29 30.80
CA THR A 136 -8.20 2.31 29.70
C THR A 136 -6.79 1.98 29.22
N TRP A 137 -5.80 2.83 29.50
CA TRP A 137 -4.42 2.71 29.05
C TRP A 137 -3.76 1.36 29.40
N PRO A 138 -3.84 0.84 30.65
CA PRO A 138 -3.25 -0.47 30.99
C PRO A 138 -3.85 -1.62 30.17
N LYS A 139 -5.16 -1.54 29.87
CA LYS A 139 -5.87 -2.53 29.05
C LYS A 139 -5.40 -2.45 27.59
N GLY A 140 -5.32 -1.24 27.04
CA GLY A 140 -4.78 -1.00 25.69
C GLY A 140 -3.36 -1.55 25.54
N ILE A 141 -2.47 -1.23 26.49
CA ILE A 141 -1.09 -1.78 26.52
C ILE A 141 -1.10 -3.31 26.51
N LYS A 142 -1.96 -3.95 27.31
CA LYS A 142 -2.02 -5.41 27.40
C LYS A 142 -2.50 -6.04 26.09
N GLU A 143 -3.50 -5.45 25.44
CA GLU A 143 -4.03 -5.90 24.15
C GLU A 143 -2.96 -5.78 23.06
N ILE A 144 -2.29 -4.64 23.00
CA ILE A 144 -1.18 -4.37 22.09
C ILE A 144 -0.01 -5.34 22.29
N LYS A 145 0.41 -5.56 23.55
CA LYS A 145 1.41 -6.59 23.87
C LYS A 145 0.95 -7.98 23.42
N GLY A 146 -0.35 -8.25 23.45
CA GLY A 146 -0.95 -9.48 22.89
C GLY A 146 -0.81 -9.57 21.37
N ILE A 147 -1.13 -8.50 20.66
CA ILE A 147 -0.97 -8.37 19.20
C ILE A 147 0.50 -8.57 18.81
N PHE A 148 1.45 -8.05 19.59
CA PHE A 148 2.88 -8.23 19.32
C PHE A 148 3.43 -9.61 19.63
N LYS A 149 2.89 -10.29 20.65
CA LYS A 149 3.26 -11.68 20.93
C LYS A 149 2.78 -12.64 19.85
N ASN A 150 1.75 -12.26 19.12
CA ASN A 150 1.28 -12.98 17.96
C ASN A 150 0.93 -12.01 16.83
N PRO A 151 1.92 -11.51 16.07
CA PRO A 151 1.69 -10.54 15.00
C PRO A 151 0.97 -11.16 13.79
N LEU A 152 0.64 -12.46 13.86
CA LEU A 152 -0.29 -13.15 12.94
C LEU A 152 -1.75 -13.09 13.41
N SER A 153 -2.02 -12.62 14.63
CA SER A 153 -3.38 -12.31 15.07
C SER A 153 -3.91 -11.15 14.23
N GLN A 154 -4.84 -11.47 13.35
CA GLN A 154 -5.49 -10.53 12.43
C GLN A 154 -6.44 -9.62 13.20
N GLU A 155 -5.90 -8.71 14.03
CA GLU A 155 -6.71 -7.75 14.77
C GLU A 155 -6.35 -6.30 14.37
N PRO A 156 -6.42 -5.95 13.06
CA PRO A 156 -6.15 -4.59 12.60
C PRO A 156 -7.09 -3.57 13.28
N ASP A 157 -8.31 -3.98 13.63
CA ASP A 157 -9.28 -3.14 14.34
C ASP A 157 -8.79 -2.70 15.73
N LYS A 158 -8.05 -3.56 16.44
CA LYS A 158 -7.51 -3.21 17.76
C LYS A 158 -6.33 -2.26 17.67
N LEU A 159 -5.46 -2.43 16.66
CA LEU A 159 -4.39 -1.48 16.38
C LEU A 159 -4.96 -0.10 16.01
N LYS A 160 -5.98 -0.07 15.15
CA LYS A 160 -6.68 1.17 14.77
C LYS A 160 -7.37 1.86 15.95
N ALA A 161 -8.05 1.09 16.81
CA ALA A 161 -8.68 1.63 18.01
C ALA A 161 -7.64 2.31 18.90
N PHE A 162 -6.49 1.67 19.11
CA PHE A 162 -5.43 2.25 19.92
C PHE A 162 -4.77 3.49 19.29
N GLU A 163 -4.56 3.50 17.96
CA GLU A 163 -4.07 4.70 17.26
C GLU A 163 -5.04 5.88 17.36
N SER A 164 -6.35 5.59 17.34
CA SER A 164 -7.40 6.59 17.59
C SER A 164 -7.30 7.14 19.01
N ASP A 165 -7.15 6.27 20.01
CA ASP A 165 -6.99 6.68 21.41
C ASP A 165 -5.73 7.52 21.62
N LEU A 166 -4.59 7.13 21.04
CA LEU A 166 -3.35 7.91 21.07
C LEU A 166 -3.50 9.28 20.39
N SER A 167 -4.23 9.35 19.28
CA SER A 167 -4.50 10.63 18.59
C SER A 167 -5.41 11.53 19.41
N GLY A 168 -6.38 10.94 20.13
CA GLY A 168 -7.20 11.61 21.11
C GLY A 168 -6.37 12.19 22.25
N LEU A 169 -5.48 11.38 22.85
CA LEU A 169 -4.53 11.82 23.88
C LEU A 169 -3.66 12.97 23.38
N GLN A 170 -3.04 12.82 22.20
CA GLN A 170 -2.18 13.85 21.63
C GLN A 170 -2.91 15.20 21.54
N THR A 171 -4.14 15.19 21.03
CA THR A 171 -4.98 16.39 20.90
C THR A 171 -5.24 17.04 22.27
N ILE A 172 -5.55 16.24 23.29
CA ILE A 172 -5.80 16.72 24.65
C ILE A 172 -4.52 17.33 25.25
N LEU A 173 -3.40 16.62 25.15
CA LEU A 173 -2.10 17.07 25.67
C LEU A 173 -1.65 18.37 25.00
N GLU A 174 -1.83 18.51 23.68
CA GLU A 174 -1.51 19.73 22.94
C GLU A 174 -2.36 20.92 23.42
N ASN A 175 -3.65 20.70 23.67
CA ASN A 175 -4.54 21.74 24.17
C ASN A 175 -4.16 22.21 25.57
N ILE A 176 -3.84 21.27 26.47
CA ILE A 176 -3.41 21.61 27.84
C ILE A 176 -2.06 22.32 27.83
N LYS A 177 -1.11 21.86 27.02
CA LYS A 177 0.19 22.52 26.83
C LYS A 177 0.02 23.98 26.38
N LYS A 178 -0.89 24.26 25.44
CA LYS A 178 -1.21 25.62 24.96
C LYS A 178 -1.80 26.49 26.07
N SER A 179 -2.69 25.94 26.89
CA SER A 179 -3.37 26.66 27.97
C SER A 179 -2.51 26.88 29.21
N SER A 180 -1.48 26.06 29.44
CA SER A 180 -0.59 26.20 30.58
C SER A 180 0.24 27.49 30.50
N LYS A 181 0.44 28.16 31.64
CA LYS A 181 1.37 29.30 31.79
C LYS A 181 2.69 28.92 32.44
N ASP A 182 2.78 27.72 33.00
CA ASP A 182 3.95 27.23 33.72
C ASP A 182 4.91 26.52 32.76
N SER A 183 6.15 27.01 32.66
CA SER A 183 7.16 26.46 31.76
C SER A 183 7.54 25.02 32.11
N LYS A 184 7.66 24.67 33.40
CA LYS A 184 8.01 23.31 33.82
C LYS A 184 6.92 22.31 33.46
N VAL A 185 5.65 22.75 33.49
CA VAL A 185 4.53 21.93 33.04
C VAL A 185 4.63 21.74 31.53
N LYS A 186 4.85 22.81 30.75
CA LYS A 186 5.01 22.71 29.29
C LYS A 186 6.13 21.76 28.87
N ASP A 187 7.27 21.79 29.55
CA ASP A 187 8.41 20.92 29.25
C ASP A 187 8.05 19.44 29.45
N LYS A 188 7.31 19.11 30.52
CA LYS A 188 6.81 17.74 30.74
C LYS A 188 5.81 17.29 29.69
N PHE A 189 4.87 18.16 29.28
CA PHE A 189 3.94 17.86 28.20
C PHE A 189 4.67 17.62 26.87
N GLU A 190 5.76 18.35 26.60
CA GLU A 190 6.56 18.15 25.38
C GLU A 190 7.20 16.76 25.33
N LEU A 191 7.78 16.30 26.44
CA LEU A 191 8.38 14.97 26.54
C LEU A 191 7.34 13.86 26.28
N VAL A 192 6.10 14.02 26.77
CA VAL A 192 5.02 13.07 26.49
C VAL A 192 4.59 13.13 25.04
N LEU A 193 4.41 14.32 24.46
CA LEU A 193 4.04 14.47 23.05
C LEU A 193 5.09 13.84 22.13
N GLU A 194 6.38 14.00 22.44
CA GLU A 194 7.47 13.35 21.70
C GLU A 194 7.37 11.81 21.81
N SER A 195 7.07 11.30 23.00
CA SER A 195 6.91 9.86 23.23
C SER A 195 5.67 9.29 22.51
N VAL A 196 4.55 10.00 22.54
CA VAL A 196 3.34 9.64 21.79
C VAL A 196 3.63 9.60 20.29
N GLY A 197 4.34 10.60 19.77
CA GLY A 197 4.76 10.63 18.37
C GLY A 197 5.64 9.44 17.97
N LYS A 198 6.61 9.06 18.82
CA LYS A 198 7.43 7.86 18.62
C LYS A 198 6.57 6.60 18.57
N ILE A 199 5.69 6.40 19.55
CA ILE A 199 4.79 5.24 19.61
C ILE A 199 3.93 5.16 18.35
N LYS A 200 3.35 6.28 17.91
CA LYS A 200 2.48 6.34 16.73
C LYS A 200 3.22 5.96 15.44
N ASN A 201 4.40 6.54 15.19
CA ASN A 201 5.23 6.17 14.04
C ASN A 201 5.59 4.68 14.04
N THR A 202 5.82 4.11 15.23
CA THR A 202 6.14 2.70 15.32
C THR A 202 4.92 1.80 15.10
N LEU A 203 3.73 2.20 15.57
CA LEU A 203 2.49 1.48 15.27
C LEU A 203 2.19 1.45 13.76
N GLU A 204 2.33 2.60 13.08
CA GLU A 204 2.20 2.68 11.62
C GLU A 204 3.18 1.72 10.91
N SER A 205 4.41 1.65 11.41
CA SER A 205 5.42 0.71 10.90
C SER A 205 4.99 -0.76 11.11
N VAL A 206 4.44 -1.10 12.29
CA VAL A 206 3.94 -2.44 12.58
C VAL A 206 2.75 -2.79 11.69
N GLN A 207 1.80 -1.88 11.49
CA GLN A 207 0.67 -2.09 10.58
C GLN A 207 1.16 -2.39 9.16
N LYS A 208 2.10 -1.59 8.63
CA LYS A 208 2.72 -1.83 7.32
C LYS A 208 3.32 -3.24 7.25
N LEU A 209 4.00 -3.70 8.30
CA LEU A 209 4.60 -5.03 8.35
C LEU A 209 3.57 -6.16 8.36
N VAL A 210 2.46 -6.00 9.10
CA VAL A 210 1.35 -6.96 9.11
C VAL A 210 0.78 -7.11 7.69
N LEU A 211 0.58 -5.99 7.00
CA LEU A 211 0.06 -5.98 5.64
C LEU A 211 1.06 -6.58 4.62
N ILE A 212 2.36 -6.27 4.74
CA ILE A 212 3.42 -6.89 3.92
C ILE A 212 3.41 -8.40 4.10
N ARG A 213 3.35 -8.88 5.36
CA ARG A 213 3.31 -10.32 5.68
C ARG A 213 2.06 -10.98 5.09
N LYS A 214 0.90 -10.32 5.16
CA LYS A 214 -0.35 -10.82 4.56
C LYS A 214 -0.27 -10.88 3.03
N LEU A 215 0.26 -9.86 2.36
CA LEU A 215 0.49 -9.89 0.91
C LEU A 215 1.44 -11.01 0.51
N ALA A 216 2.59 -11.14 1.18
CA ALA A 216 3.57 -12.17 0.89
C ALA A 216 2.97 -13.58 1.04
N ARG A 217 2.17 -13.81 2.09
CA ARG A 217 1.41 -15.06 2.28
C ARG A 217 0.46 -15.31 1.10
N GLN A 218 -0.37 -14.34 0.73
CA GLN A 218 -1.35 -14.48 -0.35
C GLN A 218 -0.67 -14.73 -1.70
N ILE A 219 0.41 -14.02 -2.00
CA ILE A 219 1.21 -14.20 -3.22
C ILE A 219 1.80 -15.62 -3.27
N ASN A 220 2.40 -16.09 -2.17
CA ASN A 220 2.92 -17.45 -2.09
C ASN A 220 1.82 -18.49 -2.26
N GLN A 221 0.67 -18.29 -1.63
CA GLN A 221 -0.48 -19.20 -1.76
C GLN A 221 -0.97 -19.27 -3.22
N ILE A 222 -1.23 -18.11 -3.83
CA ILE A 222 -1.68 -18.02 -5.23
C ILE A 222 -0.66 -18.70 -6.17
N TRP A 223 0.63 -18.53 -5.91
CA TRP A 223 1.70 -19.16 -6.69
C TRP A 223 1.71 -20.68 -6.56
N GLN A 224 1.69 -21.21 -5.33
CA GLN A 224 1.74 -22.65 -5.07
C GLN A 224 0.49 -23.36 -5.61
N GLU A 225 -0.68 -22.75 -5.44
CA GLU A 225 -1.95 -23.28 -5.95
C GLU A 225 -2.11 -23.08 -7.46
N LYS A 226 -1.23 -22.29 -8.08
CA LYS A 226 -1.33 -21.85 -9.48
C LYS A 226 -2.68 -21.21 -9.79
N SER A 227 -3.36 -20.63 -8.80
CA SER A 227 -4.71 -20.07 -8.95
C SER A 227 -4.71 -18.80 -9.82
N TYR A 228 -3.54 -18.19 -10.06
CA TYR A 228 -3.32 -17.14 -11.06
C TYR A 228 -3.56 -17.61 -12.51
N GLN A 229 -3.58 -18.93 -12.76
CA GLN A 229 -3.89 -19.51 -14.06
C GLN A 229 -5.40 -19.61 -14.32
N SER A 230 -6.23 -19.26 -13.34
CA SER A 230 -7.69 -19.27 -13.44
C SER A 230 -8.24 -17.85 -13.24
N MET A 231 -9.31 -17.51 -13.96
CA MET A 231 -9.89 -16.17 -13.84
C MET A 231 -10.53 -15.93 -12.47
N GLY A 232 -11.24 -16.92 -11.92
CA GLY A 232 -11.99 -16.77 -10.67
C GLY A 232 -12.89 -15.53 -10.67
N ASN A 233 -13.04 -14.91 -9.50
CA ASN A 233 -13.71 -13.62 -9.35
C ASN A 233 -12.73 -12.44 -9.47
N GLU A 234 -11.42 -12.71 -9.37
CA GLU A 234 -10.37 -11.70 -9.37
C GLU A 234 -9.23 -12.07 -10.35
N PRO A 235 -9.37 -11.79 -11.66
CA PRO A 235 -8.40 -12.24 -12.67
C PRO A 235 -6.99 -11.67 -12.50
N TYR A 236 -6.86 -10.54 -11.80
CA TYR A 236 -5.60 -9.84 -11.56
C TYR A 236 -5.05 -10.02 -10.14
N LYS A 237 -5.56 -11.01 -9.37
CA LYS A 237 -5.22 -11.24 -7.96
C LYS A 237 -3.72 -11.28 -7.65
N MET A 238 -2.94 -11.95 -8.50
CA MET A 238 -1.50 -12.10 -8.34
C MET A 238 -0.76 -10.79 -8.69
N PRO A 239 -0.91 -10.25 -9.92
CA PRO A 239 -0.14 -9.09 -10.30
C PRO A 239 -0.50 -7.81 -9.53
N SER A 240 -1.75 -7.62 -9.11
CA SER A 240 -2.13 -6.45 -8.29
C SER A 240 -1.45 -6.48 -6.92
N ARG A 241 -1.40 -7.66 -6.27
CA ARG A 241 -0.72 -7.86 -4.98
C ARG A 241 0.79 -7.69 -5.09
N LEU A 242 1.41 -8.17 -6.18
CA LEU A 242 2.84 -7.94 -6.42
C LEU A 242 3.17 -6.48 -6.65
N ALA A 243 2.34 -5.75 -7.40
CA ALA A 243 2.50 -4.32 -7.59
C ALA A 243 2.46 -3.57 -6.25
N LEU A 244 1.45 -3.85 -5.41
CA LEU A 244 1.31 -3.23 -4.11
C LEU A 244 2.44 -3.61 -3.14
N LEU A 245 2.82 -4.90 -3.11
CA LEU A 245 3.93 -5.36 -2.27
C LEU A 245 5.25 -4.68 -2.67
N THR A 246 5.52 -4.59 -3.97
CA THR A 246 6.75 -3.93 -4.47
C THR A 246 6.79 -2.47 -4.03
N TYR A 247 5.68 -1.75 -4.12
CA TYR A 247 5.57 -0.36 -3.66
C TYR A 247 5.88 -0.23 -2.17
N TRP A 248 5.36 -1.11 -1.31
CA TRP A 248 5.63 -1.07 0.12
C TRP A 248 7.04 -1.50 0.53
N LEU A 249 7.73 -2.26 -0.32
CA LEU A 249 9.15 -2.60 -0.16
C LEU A 249 10.07 -1.55 -0.79
N ASP A 250 9.56 -0.33 -0.97
CA ASP A 250 10.23 0.83 -1.56
C ASP A 250 10.84 0.55 -2.95
N GLY A 251 10.23 -0.38 -3.69
CA GLY A 251 10.60 -0.75 -5.04
C GLY A 251 9.75 -0.06 -6.10
N VAL A 252 10.27 -0.07 -7.34
CA VAL A 252 9.49 0.33 -8.52
C VAL A 252 8.97 -0.92 -9.22
N ALA A 253 7.65 -1.09 -9.21
CA ALA A 253 6.99 -2.13 -9.98
C ALA A 253 6.86 -1.71 -11.44
N MET A 254 7.30 -2.57 -12.34
CA MET A 254 7.13 -2.39 -13.78
C MET A 254 6.37 -3.58 -14.36
N TRP A 255 5.31 -3.29 -15.11
CA TRP A 255 4.52 -4.29 -15.82
C TRP A 255 4.16 -3.77 -17.21
N ASN A 256 4.21 -4.65 -18.21
CA ASN A 256 3.83 -4.32 -19.57
C ASN A 256 3.21 -5.54 -20.26
N CYS A 257 2.13 -5.33 -21.00
CA CYS A 257 1.63 -6.29 -21.98
C CYS A 257 2.17 -6.00 -23.38
N ARG A 258 1.93 -6.91 -24.34
CA ARG A 258 2.46 -6.79 -25.73
C ARG A 258 2.17 -5.45 -26.40
N SER A 259 0.98 -4.89 -26.20
CA SER A 259 0.58 -3.58 -26.76
C SER A 259 0.72 -2.43 -25.76
N GLY A 260 0.99 -2.71 -24.48
CA GLY A 260 1.00 -1.72 -23.41
C GLY A 260 -0.37 -1.10 -23.05
N LYS A 261 -1.48 -1.54 -23.67
CA LYS A 261 -2.80 -0.87 -23.58
C LYS A 261 -3.77 -1.62 -22.67
N ASP A 262 -4.31 -2.74 -23.14
CA ASP A 262 -5.45 -3.42 -22.51
C ASP A 262 -5.12 -4.00 -21.14
N ARG A 263 -4.18 -4.96 -21.09
CA ARG A 263 -3.87 -5.68 -19.85
C ARG A 263 -3.02 -4.85 -18.89
N THR A 264 -2.22 -3.93 -19.43
CA THR A 264 -1.44 -2.97 -18.66
C THR A 264 -2.38 -2.02 -17.91
N GLY A 265 -3.37 -1.44 -18.61
CA GLY A 265 -4.34 -0.55 -17.99
C GLY A 265 -5.23 -1.28 -16.97
N MET A 266 -5.70 -2.48 -17.30
CA MET A 266 -6.51 -3.26 -16.36
C MET A 266 -5.74 -3.56 -15.05
N LEU A 267 -4.46 -3.95 -15.15
CA LEU A 267 -3.61 -4.15 -13.96
C LEU A 267 -3.42 -2.85 -13.17
N ASP A 268 -3.18 -1.73 -13.84
CA ASP A 268 -3.06 -0.43 -13.17
C ASP A 268 -4.33 -0.07 -12.36
N ALA A 269 -5.52 -0.24 -12.95
CA ALA A 269 -6.78 0.01 -12.26
C ALA A 269 -7.00 -0.96 -11.08
N GLU A 270 -6.68 -2.24 -11.26
CA GLU A 270 -6.77 -3.26 -10.20
C GLU A 270 -5.81 -2.99 -9.04
N ALA A 271 -4.58 -2.57 -9.32
CA ALA A 271 -3.60 -2.19 -8.30
C ALA A 271 -4.04 -0.94 -7.53
N LYS A 272 -4.57 0.08 -8.23
CA LYS A 272 -5.12 1.29 -7.61
C LYS A 272 -6.34 0.99 -6.74
N PHE A 273 -7.25 0.14 -7.21
CA PHE A 273 -8.40 -0.31 -6.42
C PHE A 273 -7.97 -1.07 -5.16
N LEU A 274 -6.98 -1.97 -5.28
CA LEU A 274 -6.44 -2.69 -4.13
C LEU A 274 -5.78 -1.73 -3.12
N ALA A 275 -5.01 -0.75 -3.60
CA ALA A 275 -4.42 0.28 -2.74
C ALA A 275 -5.49 1.14 -2.03
N PHE A 276 -6.57 1.51 -2.74
CA PHE A 276 -7.73 2.16 -2.15
C PHE A 276 -8.38 1.31 -1.05
N TYR A 277 -8.61 0.03 -1.33
CA TYR A 277 -9.20 -0.89 -0.35
C TYR A 277 -8.36 -0.94 0.93
N VAL A 278 -7.05 -1.13 0.80
CA VAL A 278 -6.17 -1.16 1.98
C VAL A 278 -6.19 0.17 2.71
N HIS A 279 -6.16 1.30 2.00
CA HIS A 279 -6.21 2.61 2.63
C HIS A 279 -7.51 2.82 3.43
N THR A 280 -8.65 2.43 2.87
CA THR A 280 -9.97 2.62 3.49
C THR A 280 -10.21 1.65 4.64
N PHE A 281 -9.92 0.36 4.43
CA PHE A 281 -10.27 -0.70 5.39
C PHE A 281 -9.12 -1.12 6.28
N GLY A 282 -7.89 -0.72 5.98
CA GLY A 282 -6.67 -1.11 6.72
C GLY A 282 -6.36 -2.60 6.65
N ASP A 283 -6.89 -3.29 5.64
CA ASP A 283 -6.67 -4.72 5.44
C ASP A 283 -6.64 -5.06 3.95
N ILE A 284 -6.08 -6.23 3.62
CA ILE A 284 -6.03 -6.76 2.26
C ILE A 284 -7.14 -7.82 2.10
N PRO A 285 -8.01 -7.73 1.09
CA PRO A 285 -9.06 -8.71 0.89
C PRO A 285 -8.45 -10.07 0.53
N GLU A 286 -9.09 -11.15 0.99
CA GLU A 286 -8.69 -12.49 0.57
C GLU A 286 -8.91 -12.67 -0.95
N PRO A 287 -8.06 -13.42 -1.66
CA PRO A 287 -8.20 -13.61 -3.10
C PRO A 287 -9.56 -14.19 -3.47
N ASP A 288 -10.13 -13.74 -4.59
CA ASP A 288 -11.46 -14.16 -5.11
C ASP A 288 -12.67 -13.85 -4.21
N THR A 289 -12.49 -13.03 -3.18
CA THR A 289 -13.61 -12.55 -2.35
C THR A 289 -14.63 -11.80 -3.21
N LEU A 290 -15.91 -12.13 -3.03
CA LEU A 290 -16.99 -11.39 -3.67
C LEU A 290 -17.09 -10.00 -3.06
N LEU A 291 -16.99 -8.97 -3.91
CA LEU A 291 -17.15 -7.58 -3.51
C LEU A 291 -18.63 -7.25 -3.31
N SER A 292 -18.93 -6.33 -2.39
CA SER A 292 -20.26 -5.73 -2.27
C SER A 292 -20.63 -4.94 -3.53
N GLU A 293 -21.89 -4.54 -3.67
CA GLU A 293 -22.31 -3.73 -4.82
C GLU A 293 -21.60 -2.36 -4.86
N GLU A 294 -21.41 -1.74 -3.71
CA GLU A 294 -20.71 -0.45 -3.57
C GLU A 294 -19.24 -0.58 -3.95
N LEU A 295 -18.55 -1.63 -3.49
CA LEU A 295 -17.16 -1.88 -3.84
C LEU A 295 -16.98 -2.24 -5.32
N ASN A 296 -17.91 -3.00 -5.88
CA ASN A 296 -17.95 -3.25 -7.32
C ASN A 296 -18.12 -1.94 -8.11
N TYR A 297 -19.01 -1.04 -7.67
CA TYR A 297 -19.16 0.27 -8.29
C TYR A 297 -17.86 1.09 -8.20
N MET A 298 -17.21 1.14 -7.03
CA MET A 298 -15.93 1.83 -6.87
C MET A 298 -14.85 1.25 -7.80
N LYS A 299 -14.77 -0.08 -7.90
CA LYS A 299 -13.85 -0.76 -8.83
C LYS A 299 -14.11 -0.36 -10.29
N GLN A 300 -15.38 -0.21 -10.69
CA GLN A 300 -15.75 0.33 -12.01
C GLN A 300 -15.22 1.74 -12.22
N GLN A 301 -15.32 2.61 -11.20
CA GLN A 301 -14.82 3.98 -11.30
C GLN A 301 -13.31 4.03 -11.52
N PHE A 302 -12.52 3.16 -10.86
CA PHE A 302 -11.10 3.04 -11.15
C PHE A 302 -10.85 2.60 -12.58
N LEU A 303 -11.59 1.61 -13.09
CA LEU A 303 -11.41 1.09 -14.45
C LEU A 303 -11.68 2.14 -15.54
N LEU A 304 -12.68 2.99 -15.32
CA LEU A 304 -13.11 4.01 -16.28
C LEU A 304 -12.33 5.32 -16.16
N ASN A 305 -11.90 5.70 -14.94
CA ASN A 305 -11.37 7.04 -14.67
C ASN A 305 -9.89 7.07 -14.25
N SER A 306 -9.15 5.95 -14.26
CA SER A 306 -7.72 5.95 -13.88
C SER A 306 -6.74 6.44 -14.95
N GLY A 307 -7.24 7.01 -16.06
CA GLY A 307 -6.45 7.52 -17.20
C GLY A 307 -6.19 6.50 -18.32
N ASN A 308 -6.60 5.24 -18.13
CA ASN A 308 -6.35 4.18 -19.12
C ASN A 308 -7.13 4.34 -20.43
N LEU A 309 -8.36 4.86 -20.37
CA LEU A 309 -9.16 5.13 -21.57
C LEU A 309 -8.55 6.25 -22.41
N GLU A 310 -8.01 7.29 -21.76
CA GLU A 310 -7.28 8.37 -22.43
C GLU A 310 -6.03 7.83 -23.16
N MET A 311 -5.24 6.98 -22.48
CA MET A 311 -4.09 6.33 -23.09
C MET A 311 -4.47 5.43 -24.28
N GLN A 312 -5.64 4.80 -24.25
CA GLN A 312 -6.13 4.02 -25.40
C GLN A 312 -6.58 4.91 -26.55
N ALA A 313 -7.33 5.97 -26.26
CA ALA A 313 -7.79 6.94 -27.25
C ALA A 313 -6.61 7.57 -27.99
N LEU A 314 -5.57 8.01 -27.26
CA LEU A 314 -4.34 8.58 -27.84
C LEU A 314 -3.62 7.59 -28.77
N ASN A 315 -3.66 6.29 -28.44
CA ASN A 315 -2.92 5.25 -29.17
C ASN A 315 -3.73 4.51 -30.25
N THR A 316 -5.00 4.86 -30.44
CA THR A 316 -5.90 4.19 -31.42
C THR A 316 -6.67 5.17 -32.29
N GLY A 317 -6.43 6.48 -32.14
CA GLY A 317 -7.15 7.50 -32.90
C GLY A 317 -8.56 7.76 -32.37
N GLY A 318 -8.77 7.65 -31.06
CA GLY A 318 -10.03 7.98 -30.38
C GLY A 318 -10.94 6.79 -30.04
N LEU A 319 -10.47 5.54 -30.16
CA LEU A 319 -11.23 4.36 -29.76
C LEU A 319 -10.86 3.93 -28.33
N GLU A 320 -11.85 3.90 -27.46
CA GLU A 320 -11.73 3.50 -26.05
C GLU A 320 -12.28 2.07 -25.85
N GLY A 321 -11.61 1.22 -25.07
CA GLY A 321 -12.12 -0.09 -24.67
C GLY A 321 -11.05 -1.12 -24.32
N TYR A 322 -11.33 -1.96 -23.32
CA TYR A 322 -10.46 -3.08 -22.95
C TYR A 322 -10.80 -4.35 -23.76
N LYS A 323 -9.79 -5.05 -24.26
CA LYS A 323 -9.92 -6.42 -24.80
C LYS A 323 -10.12 -7.47 -23.71
N THR A 324 -11.24 -7.40 -23.00
CA THR A 324 -11.59 -8.31 -21.89
C THR A 324 -12.85 -9.15 -22.16
N GLU A 325 -13.31 -9.21 -23.41
CA GLU A 325 -14.53 -9.95 -23.79
C GLU A 325 -14.48 -11.41 -23.31
N GLY A 326 -15.46 -11.83 -22.52
CA GLY A 326 -15.56 -13.18 -21.98
C GLY A 326 -14.97 -13.36 -20.58
N VAL A 327 -14.65 -12.28 -19.86
CA VAL A 327 -14.24 -12.34 -18.45
C VAL A 327 -15.45 -12.00 -17.56
N PRO A 328 -16.11 -12.99 -16.91
CA PRO A 328 -17.39 -12.75 -16.22
C PRO A 328 -17.33 -11.73 -15.08
N ALA A 329 -16.17 -11.55 -14.45
CA ALA A 329 -15.96 -10.54 -13.41
C ALA A 329 -15.81 -9.10 -13.95
N ILE A 330 -15.56 -8.94 -15.26
CA ILE A 330 -15.26 -7.65 -15.90
C ILE A 330 -16.36 -7.28 -16.91
N ASP A 331 -16.95 -8.24 -17.62
CA ASP A 331 -17.98 -8.02 -18.64
C ASP A 331 -19.23 -7.27 -18.12
N PRO A 332 -19.76 -7.55 -16.91
CA PRO A 332 -20.89 -6.80 -16.35
C PRO A 332 -20.58 -5.33 -16.09
N LEU A 333 -19.29 -4.98 -15.94
CA LEU A 333 -18.81 -3.62 -15.69
C LEU A 333 -18.89 -2.74 -16.96
N ARG A 334 -18.96 -3.35 -18.14
CA ARG A 334 -19.10 -2.67 -19.45
C ARG A 334 -20.55 -2.32 -19.81
N ASN A 335 -21.52 -3.08 -19.28
CA ASN A 335 -22.93 -3.05 -19.71
C ASN A 335 -23.89 -2.37 -18.73
N ARG A 336 -23.42 -1.83 -17.59
CA ARG A 336 -24.28 -1.00 -16.74
C ARG A 336 -24.33 0.42 -17.30
N PRO A 337 -25.52 0.98 -17.58
CA PRO A 337 -25.63 2.36 -18.03
C PRO A 337 -25.02 3.26 -16.96
N ILE A 338 -24.07 4.11 -17.38
CA ILE A 338 -23.56 5.20 -16.58
C ILE A 338 -24.76 6.07 -16.22
N PHE A 339 -25.23 6.02 -14.97
CA PHE A 339 -26.27 6.94 -14.51
C PHE A 339 -25.73 8.36 -14.69
N PRO A 340 -26.49 9.28 -15.34
CA PRO A 340 -26.01 10.60 -15.69
C PRO A 340 -26.06 11.51 -14.46
N ALA A 341 -25.04 11.40 -13.61
CA ALA A 341 -24.68 12.38 -12.60
C ALA A 341 -23.16 12.25 -12.47
N TYR A 342 -22.35 12.96 -13.24
CA TYR A 342 -21.99 14.36 -13.05
C TYR A 342 -21.32 14.88 -14.34
N ARG A 343 -22.08 15.01 -15.43
CA ARG A 343 -21.69 15.85 -16.58
C ARG A 343 -22.53 17.11 -16.58
N THR A 344 -22.25 18.01 -15.65
CA THR A 344 -22.68 19.40 -15.79
C THR A 344 -21.49 20.31 -15.53
N GLY A 345 -21.06 20.97 -16.60
CA GLY A 345 -20.10 22.06 -16.56
C GLY A 345 -18.71 21.66 -17.04
N LEU A 346 -18.52 21.62 -18.36
CA LEU A 346 -17.33 22.10 -19.10
C LEU A 346 -17.34 21.52 -20.53
N SER A 347 -18.31 21.93 -21.36
CA SER A 347 -18.16 21.81 -22.82
C SER A 347 -19.16 22.69 -23.57
N SER A 348 -18.96 24.00 -23.53
CA SER A 348 -19.51 24.90 -24.56
C SER A 348 -18.78 26.24 -24.57
N GLN A 349 -17.46 26.24 -24.80
CA GLN A 349 -16.71 27.42 -25.26
C GLN A 349 -15.25 27.00 -25.55
N ALA A 350 -15.03 26.38 -26.71
CA ALA A 350 -13.71 26.30 -27.36
C ALA A 350 -13.86 25.65 -28.76
N ARG A 351 -14.63 26.30 -29.64
CA ARG A 351 -14.45 26.21 -31.08
C ARG A 351 -14.76 27.59 -31.66
N GLY A 352 -13.72 28.41 -31.69
CA GLY A 352 -13.58 29.62 -32.49
C GLY A 352 -12.23 29.54 -33.15
#